data_AF-D3L7K7-F1
#
_entry.id   AF-D3L7K7-F1
#
_cell.length_a   1.000
_cell.length_b   1.000
_cell.length_c   1.000
_cell.angle_alpha   90.00
_cell.angle_beta   90.00
_cell.angle_gamma   90.00
#
_symmetry.space_group_name_H-M   'P 1'
#
loop_
_entity.id
_entity.type
_entity.pdbx_description
1 polymer ?
#
loop_
_entity_poly.entity_id
_entity_poly.type
_entity_poly.pdbx_seq_one_letter_code
_entity_poly.pdbx_strand_id
1 'polypeptide(L)'
;MSGNILLWQVIVLTFYSMYQIIDDLTFISSLAQPVWAGLITGAVMGDVTKGLIIGGSLQLTVLGVGTFGGASKIDANSGTILATAFSISSGMNAQTAVAAIGVPVASLMIETDVLGRFTNTYFQHRIDRTIEEENYHAFERNYLYGAIPWALSRGIPVFIALQFGGGLVTEIVKVLDTKMVWLSNGLATAGALLPAVGFAILLRYLPVKKHFAYLILGFTLTALLTTVFTNVQTLGTSMAKVSNSFSNNFTALPMVAISLIGFSFALNAYKRDVGNLPSSTDSQQNGPSQPEQSEQKNTKDEDGEIDGDED
;
A
#
# COMPACT_ATOMS: atom_id res chain seq x y z
N MET A 1 -2.91 2.90 33.30
CA MET A 1 -4.26 2.69 32.73
C MET A 1 -4.29 1.26 32.21
N SER A 2 -5.21 0.43 32.71
CA SER A 2 -5.25 -1.00 32.36
C SER A 2 -5.59 -1.19 30.88
N GLY A 3 -4.69 -1.86 30.16
CA GLY A 3 -4.72 -2.08 28.70
C GLY A 3 -5.75 -3.11 28.23
N ASN A 4 -7.03 -2.87 28.50
CA ASN A 4 -8.12 -3.62 27.89
C ASN A 4 -8.78 -2.77 26.81
N ILE A 5 -8.77 -3.29 25.58
CA ILE A 5 -9.54 -2.73 24.47
C ILE A 5 -11.02 -2.86 24.84
N LEU A 6 -11.75 -1.74 24.80
CA LEU A 6 -13.16 -1.72 25.18
C LEU A 6 -14.00 -2.43 24.13
N LEU A 7 -15.07 -3.11 24.53
CA LEU A 7 -15.93 -3.87 23.62
C LEU A 7 -16.48 -3.01 22.46
N TRP A 8 -16.81 -1.74 22.72
CA TRP A 8 -17.27 -0.84 21.67
C TRP A 8 -16.15 -0.54 20.65
N GLN A 9 -14.89 -0.45 21.08
CA GLN A 9 -13.74 -0.27 20.18
C GLN A 9 -13.55 -1.53 19.33
N VAL A 10 -13.66 -2.72 19.92
CA VAL A 10 -13.60 -4.00 19.20
C VAL A 10 -14.66 -4.03 18.11
N ILE A 11 -15.92 -3.76 18.45
CA ILE A 11 -17.04 -3.78 17.51
C ILE A 11 -16.83 -2.78 16.37
N VAL A 12 -16.47 -1.53 16.68
CA VAL A 12 -16.25 -0.49 15.68
C VAL A 12 -15.10 -0.87 14.72
N LEU A 13 -13.98 -1.36 15.25
CA LEU A 13 -12.83 -1.73 14.44
C LEU A 13 -13.09 -3.00 13.59
N THR A 14 -13.88 -3.94 14.10
CA THR A 14 -14.34 -5.10 13.32
C THR A 14 -15.25 -4.68 12.18
N PHE A 15 -16.26 -3.85 12.41
CA PHE A 15 -17.11 -3.37 11.32
C PHE A 15 -16.33 -2.50 10.33
N TYR A 16 -15.36 -1.74 10.81
CA TYR A 16 -14.49 -0.96 9.95
C TYR A 16 -13.61 -1.85 9.06
N SER A 17 -13.03 -2.95 9.58
CA SER A 17 -12.26 -3.89 8.73
C SER A 17 -13.14 -4.58 7.68
N MET A 18 -14.38 -4.91 8.03
CA MET A 18 -15.38 -5.43 7.10
C MET A 18 -15.71 -4.42 5.99
N TYR A 19 -15.87 -3.14 6.35
CA TYR A 19 -16.11 -2.08 5.38
C TYR A 19 -14.91 -1.87 4.44
N GLN A 20 -13.69 -1.89 4.96
CA GLN A 20 -12.49 -1.66 4.16
C GLN A 20 -12.32 -2.67 3.01
N ILE A 21 -12.59 -3.96 3.25
CA ILE A 21 -12.48 -4.94 2.17
C ILE A 21 -13.58 -4.77 1.12
N ILE A 22 -14.79 -4.40 1.53
CA ILE A 22 -15.88 -4.08 0.59
C ILE A 22 -15.49 -2.85 -0.23
N ASP A 23 -14.97 -1.80 0.40
CA ASP A 23 -14.50 -0.58 -0.27
C ASP A 23 -13.39 -0.87 -1.29
N ASP A 24 -12.38 -1.68 -0.93
CA ASP A 24 -11.28 -2.05 -1.85
C ASP A 24 -11.77 -2.81 -3.10
N LEU A 25 -12.91 -3.50 -3.00
CA LEU A 25 -13.48 -4.33 -4.08
C LEU A 25 -14.57 -3.63 -4.90
N THR A 26 -15.32 -2.68 -4.34
CA THR A 26 -16.50 -2.10 -5.00
C THR A 26 -16.41 -0.59 -5.20
N PHE A 27 -16.27 0.18 -4.11
CA PHE A 27 -16.40 1.64 -4.17
C PHE A 27 -15.09 2.35 -4.49
N ILE A 28 -13.94 1.76 -4.15
CA ILE A 28 -12.60 2.31 -4.35
C ILE A 28 -12.53 3.76 -3.89
N SER A 29 -13.08 4.05 -2.71
CA SER A 29 -13.12 5.41 -2.16
C SER A 29 -11.74 5.91 -1.67
N SER A 30 -10.70 5.11 -1.86
CA SER A 30 -9.33 5.29 -1.34
C SER A 30 -9.23 5.22 0.19
N LEU A 31 -10.33 4.95 0.90
CA LEU A 31 -10.35 4.78 2.36
C LEU A 31 -9.83 3.40 2.79
N ALA A 32 -9.81 2.42 1.89
CA ALA A 32 -9.16 1.12 2.06
C ALA A 32 -7.63 1.17 1.94
N GLN A 33 -6.97 2.13 2.60
CA GLN A 33 -5.51 2.24 2.64
C GLN A 33 -4.99 2.21 4.09
N PRO A 34 -3.80 1.63 4.33
CA PRO A 34 -3.20 1.57 5.67
C PRO A 34 -3.14 2.90 6.40
N VAL A 35 -2.89 4.02 5.72
CA VAL A 35 -2.88 5.35 6.37
C VAL A 35 -4.22 5.69 7.00
N TRP A 36 -5.33 5.43 6.29
CA TRP A 36 -6.69 5.65 6.82
C TRP A 36 -7.02 4.66 7.92
N ALA A 37 -6.57 3.41 7.76
CA ALA A 37 -6.74 2.38 8.79
C ALA A 37 -6.09 2.80 10.12
N GLY A 38 -4.86 3.33 10.03
CA GLY A 38 -4.12 3.85 11.17
C GLY A 38 -4.75 5.11 11.77
N LEU A 39 -5.22 6.03 10.93
CA LEU A 39 -5.91 7.25 11.38
C LEU A 39 -7.19 6.91 12.18
N ILE A 40 -8.07 6.09 11.61
CA ILE A 40 -9.36 5.74 12.20
C ILE A 40 -9.14 4.90 13.47
N THR A 41 -8.24 3.93 13.42
CA THR A 41 -7.91 3.11 14.60
C THR A 41 -7.28 3.95 15.71
N GLY A 42 -6.35 4.84 15.36
CA GLY A 42 -5.73 5.77 16.31
C GLY A 42 -6.74 6.70 16.96
N ALA A 43 -7.72 7.20 16.20
CA ALA A 43 -8.82 8.01 16.73
C ALA A 43 -9.72 7.22 17.69
N VAL A 44 -10.08 5.99 17.35
CA VAL A 44 -10.90 5.10 18.20
C VAL A 44 -10.16 4.72 19.50
N MET A 45 -8.84 4.53 19.41
CA MET A 45 -7.99 4.11 20.53
C MET A 45 -7.45 5.29 21.37
N GLY A 46 -7.57 6.53 20.89
CA GLY A 46 -7.20 7.74 21.61
C GLY A 46 -5.77 8.28 21.34
N ASP A 47 -5.05 7.73 20.36
CA ASP A 47 -3.72 8.21 19.95
C ASP A 47 -3.59 8.20 18.42
N VAL A 48 -4.03 9.30 17.82
CA VAL A 48 -4.01 9.51 16.36
C VAL A 48 -2.59 9.55 15.81
N THR A 49 -1.65 10.13 16.56
CA THR A 49 -0.25 10.27 16.12
C THR A 49 0.40 8.90 15.99
N LYS A 50 0.28 8.02 16.99
CA LYS A 50 0.78 6.64 16.88
C LYS A 50 0.09 5.90 15.74
N GLY A 51 -1.23 6.04 15.60
CA GLY A 51 -1.97 5.42 14.50
C GLY A 51 -1.50 5.85 13.11
N LEU A 52 -1.25 7.15 12.90
CA LEU A 52 -0.71 7.67 11.63
C LEU A 52 0.71 7.20 11.35
N ILE A 53 1.56 7.09 12.37
CA ILE A 53 2.92 6.55 12.21
C ILE A 53 2.85 5.09 11.74
N ILE A 54 2.05 4.26 12.41
CA ILE A 54 1.91 2.83 12.07
C ILE A 54 1.30 2.67 10.67
N GLY A 55 0.20 3.38 10.39
CA GLY A 55 -0.47 3.34 9.08
C GLY A 55 0.41 3.86 7.95
N GLY A 56 1.17 4.93 8.18
CA GLY A 56 2.16 5.44 7.23
C GLY A 56 3.29 4.44 6.96
N SER A 57 3.83 3.81 8.01
CA SER A 57 4.87 2.79 7.85
C SER A 57 4.37 1.57 7.06
N LEU A 58 3.18 1.06 7.35
CA LEU A 58 2.61 -0.06 6.61
C LEU A 58 2.23 0.32 5.18
N GLN A 59 1.72 1.53 4.95
CA GLN A 59 1.49 2.06 3.61
C GLN A 59 2.77 2.01 2.78
N LEU A 60 3.87 2.52 3.33
CA LEU A 60 5.16 2.53 2.64
C LEU A 60 5.71 1.13 2.41
N THR A 61 5.42 0.18 3.30
CA THR A 61 5.86 -1.21 3.18
C THR A 61 5.15 -1.95 2.05
N VAL A 62 3.88 -1.61 1.83
CA VAL A 62 2.99 -2.31 0.88
C VAL A 62 3.00 -1.62 -0.49
N LEU A 63 3.79 -0.55 -0.63
CA LEU A 63 4.06 0.06 -1.92
C LEU A 63 4.55 -1.01 -2.91
N GLY A 64 3.85 -1.15 -4.04
CA GLY A 64 4.18 -2.09 -5.10
C GLY A 64 3.67 -3.51 -4.88
N VAL A 65 3.00 -3.78 -3.77
CA VAL A 65 2.32 -5.06 -3.56
C VAL A 65 0.88 -4.93 -4.07
N GLY A 66 0.58 -5.64 -5.16
CA GLY A 66 -0.73 -5.64 -5.81
C GLY A 66 -1.22 -7.05 -6.09
N THR A 67 -2.51 -7.20 -6.35
CA THR A 67 -3.10 -8.46 -6.82
C THR A 67 -2.97 -8.53 -8.34
N PHE A 68 -2.27 -9.54 -8.85
CA PHE A 68 -2.13 -9.78 -10.29
C PHE A 68 -2.64 -11.18 -10.62
N GLY A 69 -3.51 -11.31 -11.64
CA GLY A 69 -4.01 -12.61 -12.10
C GLY A 69 -4.77 -13.42 -11.03
N GLY A 70 -5.51 -12.77 -10.13
CA GLY A 70 -6.25 -13.45 -9.06
C GLY A 70 -5.42 -13.82 -7.83
N ALA A 71 -4.12 -13.55 -7.82
CA ALA A 71 -3.26 -13.76 -6.66
C ALA A 71 -3.64 -12.83 -5.49
N SER A 72 -3.66 -13.38 -4.28
CA SER A 72 -3.87 -12.64 -3.04
C SER A 72 -2.67 -11.75 -2.71
N LYS A 73 -2.93 -10.53 -2.23
CA LYS A 73 -1.94 -9.59 -1.71
C LYS A 73 -1.98 -9.59 -0.19
N ILE A 74 -0.89 -9.14 0.45
CA ILE A 74 -0.87 -8.89 1.90
C ILE A 74 -2.00 -7.93 2.30
N ASP A 75 -2.69 -8.22 3.40
CA ASP A 75 -3.74 -7.34 3.93
C ASP A 75 -3.16 -6.37 4.96
N ALA A 76 -2.58 -5.31 4.42
CA ALA A 76 -1.98 -4.24 5.20
C ALA A 76 -2.99 -3.45 6.03
N ASN A 77 -4.26 -3.41 5.61
CA ASN A 77 -5.31 -2.67 6.30
C ASN A 77 -5.61 -3.32 7.64
N SER A 78 -5.94 -4.62 7.62
CA SER A 78 -6.19 -5.41 8.83
C SER A 78 -4.96 -5.47 9.74
N GLY A 79 -3.76 -5.62 9.16
CA GLY A 79 -2.50 -5.54 9.90
C GLY A 79 -2.28 -4.20 10.61
N THR A 80 -2.66 -3.09 9.97
CA THR A 80 -2.57 -1.74 10.56
C THR A 80 -3.54 -1.56 11.72
N ILE A 81 -4.78 -2.02 11.57
CA ILE A 81 -5.79 -1.95 12.64
C ILE A 81 -5.27 -2.68 13.88
N LEU A 82 -4.82 -3.92 13.73
CA LEU A 82 -4.36 -4.73 14.85
C LEU A 82 -3.07 -4.18 15.46
N ALA A 83 -2.08 -3.79 14.66
CA ALA A 83 -0.84 -3.19 15.16
C ALA A 83 -1.10 -1.87 15.91
N THR A 84 -1.99 -1.02 15.41
CA THR A 84 -2.34 0.25 16.05
C THR A 84 -3.09 0.02 17.36
N ALA A 85 -4.12 -0.84 17.35
CA ALA A 85 -4.90 -1.12 18.54
C ALA A 85 -4.04 -1.69 19.67
N PHE A 86 -3.19 -2.68 19.36
CA PHE A 86 -2.32 -3.28 20.36
C PHE A 86 -1.16 -2.38 20.79
N SER A 87 -0.58 -1.60 19.88
CA SER A 87 0.46 -0.62 20.24
C SER A 87 -0.04 0.37 21.28
N ILE A 88 -1.26 0.90 21.08
CA ILE A 88 -1.85 1.88 21.98
C ILE A 88 -2.27 1.21 23.30
N SER A 89 -2.87 0.03 23.26
CA SER A 89 -3.35 -0.65 24.47
C SER A 89 -2.22 -1.17 25.36
N SER A 90 -1.13 -1.67 24.77
CA SER A 90 0.01 -2.25 25.48
C SER A 90 1.16 -1.26 25.73
N GLY A 91 1.09 -0.07 25.15
CA GLY A 91 2.16 0.93 25.22
C GLY A 91 3.39 0.59 24.37
N MET A 92 3.29 -0.34 23.41
CA MET A 92 4.40 -0.72 22.53
C MET A 92 4.78 0.45 21.61
N ASN A 93 6.07 0.64 21.38
CA ASN A 93 6.56 1.58 20.37
C ASN A 93 5.98 1.26 18.97
N ALA A 94 5.67 2.31 18.19
CA ALA A 94 5.03 2.19 16.89
C ALA A 94 5.86 1.35 15.88
N GLN A 95 7.16 1.57 15.80
CA GLN A 95 8.04 0.84 14.88
C GLN A 95 8.11 -0.65 15.25
N THR A 96 8.21 -0.96 16.54
CA THR A 96 8.13 -2.33 17.05
C THR A 96 6.79 -2.97 16.71
N ALA A 97 5.67 -2.26 16.87
CA ALA A 97 4.34 -2.77 16.58
C ALA A 97 4.14 -3.07 15.09
N VAL A 98 4.66 -2.23 14.20
CA VAL A 98 4.63 -2.48 12.75
C VAL A 98 5.32 -3.81 12.43
N ALA A 99 6.49 -4.07 12.99
CA ALA A 99 7.26 -5.27 12.64
C ALA A 99 6.84 -6.53 13.42
N ALA A 100 6.46 -6.44 14.70
CA ALA A 100 6.01 -7.60 15.48
C ALA A 100 4.59 -8.05 15.13
N ILE A 101 3.72 -7.09 14.84
CA ILE A 101 2.28 -7.33 14.73
C ILE A 101 1.85 -7.04 13.31
N GLY A 102 2.08 -5.81 12.83
CA GLY A 102 1.54 -5.33 11.56
C GLY A 102 1.87 -6.22 10.37
N VAL A 103 3.17 -6.42 10.09
CA VAL A 103 3.62 -7.22 8.94
C VAL A 103 3.24 -8.71 9.07
N PRO A 104 3.51 -9.40 10.19
CA PRO A 104 3.11 -10.81 10.32
C PRO A 104 1.60 -11.03 10.18
N VAL A 105 0.79 -10.16 10.81
CA VAL A 105 -0.67 -10.22 10.70
C VAL A 105 -1.12 -9.97 9.26
N ALA A 106 -0.57 -8.94 8.59
CA ALA A 106 -0.91 -8.64 7.20
C ALA A 106 -0.62 -9.82 6.26
N SER A 107 0.47 -10.56 6.51
CA SER A 107 0.81 -11.79 5.79
C SER A 107 -0.14 -12.94 6.13
N LEU A 108 -0.47 -13.16 7.40
CA LEU A 108 -1.41 -14.22 7.80
C LEU A 108 -2.82 -14.02 7.22
N MET A 109 -3.23 -12.77 7.05
CA MET A 109 -4.53 -12.43 6.45
C MET A 109 -4.64 -12.79 4.96
N ILE A 110 -3.54 -13.15 4.29
CA ILE A 110 -3.58 -13.75 2.95
C ILE A 110 -4.40 -15.04 2.97
N GLU A 111 -4.24 -15.88 3.99
CA GLU A 111 -4.96 -17.16 4.07
C GLU A 111 -6.47 -16.94 4.22
N THR A 112 -6.85 -15.91 4.97
CA THR A 112 -8.25 -15.54 5.12
C THR A 112 -8.82 -14.90 3.85
N ASP A 113 -7.99 -14.21 3.05
CA ASP A 113 -8.37 -13.75 1.71
C ASP A 113 -8.68 -14.91 0.78
N VAL A 114 -7.79 -15.90 0.75
CA VAL A 114 -7.95 -17.12 -0.04
C VAL A 114 -9.25 -17.85 0.36
N LEU A 115 -9.52 -17.98 1.66
CA LEU A 115 -10.75 -18.58 2.16
C LEU A 115 -12.01 -17.77 1.75
N GLY A 116 -11.94 -16.45 1.78
CA GLY A 116 -13.00 -15.56 1.31
C GLY A 116 -13.32 -15.79 -0.16
N ARG A 117 -12.29 -15.88 -1.01
CA ARG A 117 -12.41 -16.19 -2.44
C ARG A 117 -13.03 -17.57 -2.66
N PHE A 118 -12.56 -18.60 -1.94
CA PHE A 118 -13.12 -19.95 -2.02
C PHE A 118 -14.58 -20.02 -1.57
N THR A 119 -14.97 -19.25 -0.57
CA THR A 119 -16.37 -19.23 -0.13
C THR A 119 -17.24 -18.49 -1.16
N ASN A 120 -16.68 -17.49 -1.85
CA ASN A 120 -17.41 -16.71 -2.83
C ASN A 120 -17.73 -17.48 -4.13
N THR A 121 -16.95 -18.51 -4.49
CA THR A 121 -17.28 -19.35 -5.66
C THR A 121 -18.61 -20.09 -5.50
N TYR A 122 -19.06 -20.37 -4.27
CA TYR A 122 -20.42 -20.90 -4.03
C TYR A 122 -21.50 -19.93 -4.54
N PHE A 123 -21.34 -18.63 -4.29
CA PHE A 123 -22.28 -17.60 -4.75
C PHE A 123 -22.20 -17.40 -6.27
N GLN A 124 -21.01 -17.56 -6.86
CA GLN A 124 -20.84 -17.50 -8.31
C GLN A 124 -21.62 -18.61 -9.03
N HIS A 125 -21.50 -19.88 -8.61
CA HIS A 125 -22.30 -20.97 -9.21
C HIS A 125 -23.81 -20.74 -9.08
N ARG A 126 -24.25 -20.09 -7.98
CA ARG A 126 -25.67 -19.76 -7.79
C ARG A 126 -26.12 -18.62 -8.70
N ILE A 127 -25.24 -17.66 -8.98
CA ILE A 127 -25.47 -16.60 -9.94
C ILE A 127 -25.64 -17.20 -11.34
N ASP A 128 -24.77 -18.12 -11.75
CA ASP A 128 -24.84 -18.78 -13.07
C ASP A 128 -26.19 -19.46 -13.28
N ARG A 129 -26.63 -20.27 -12.31
CA ARG A 129 -27.95 -20.90 -12.34
C ARG A 129 -29.11 -19.90 -12.42
N THR A 130 -28.99 -18.77 -11.74
CA THR A 130 -30.04 -17.76 -11.71
C THR A 130 -30.16 -17.02 -13.05
N ILE A 131 -29.04 -16.92 -13.79
CA ILE A 131 -29.01 -16.37 -15.15
C ILE A 131 -29.71 -17.31 -16.13
N GLU A 132 -29.48 -18.63 -16.03
CA GLU A 132 -30.19 -19.64 -16.84
C GLU A 132 -31.71 -19.62 -16.60
N GLU A 133 -32.14 -19.30 -15.38
CA GLU A 133 -33.54 -19.19 -14.99
C GLU A 133 -34.16 -17.79 -15.30
N GLU A 134 -33.42 -16.89 -15.95
CA GLU A 134 -33.79 -15.50 -16.30
C GLU A 134 -34.34 -14.67 -15.11
N ASN A 135 -33.94 -15.00 -13.88
CA ASN A 135 -34.46 -14.37 -12.66
C ASN A 135 -33.55 -13.26 -12.15
N TYR A 136 -33.68 -12.07 -12.74
CA TYR A 136 -32.84 -10.91 -12.43
C TYR A 136 -32.86 -10.46 -10.95
N HIS A 137 -33.99 -10.61 -10.24
CA HIS A 137 -34.08 -10.25 -8.82
C HIS A 137 -33.29 -11.20 -7.92
N ALA A 138 -33.24 -12.49 -8.27
CA ALA A 138 -32.41 -13.44 -7.54
C ALA A 138 -30.92 -13.24 -7.86
N PHE A 139 -30.57 -12.77 -9.07
CA PHE A 139 -29.21 -12.43 -9.45
C PHE A 139 -28.65 -11.30 -8.57
N GLU A 140 -29.36 -10.16 -8.49
CA GLU A 140 -28.94 -8.99 -7.71
C GLU A 140 -28.72 -9.34 -6.24
N ARG A 141 -29.62 -10.16 -5.67
CA ARG A 141 -29.53 -10.58 -4.28
C ARG A 141 -28.34 -11.49 -4.02
N ASN A 142 -28.05 -12.45 -4.91
CA ASN A 142 -26.89 -13.34 -4.77
C ASN A 142 -25.57 -12.58 -4.96
N TYR A 143 -25.54 -11.59 -5.86
CA TYR A 143 -24.41 -10.69 -5.99
C TYR A 143 -24.11 -9.95 -4.68
N LEU A 144 -25.14 -9.35 -4.06
CA LEU A 144 -24.99 -8.68 -2.76
C LEU A 144 -24.59 -9.65 -1.64
N TYR A 145 -25.10 -10.88 -1.64
CA TYR A 145 -24.68 -11.89 -0.67
C TYR A 145 -23.22 -12.31 -0.83
N GLY A 146 -22.64 -12.20 -2.02
CA GLY A 146 -21.21 -12.42 -2.26
C GLY A 146 -20.31 -11.45 -1.48
N ALA A 147 -20.80 -10.26 -1.10
CA ALA A 147 -20.05 -9.33 -0.26
C ALA A 147 -19.88 -9.83 1.20
N ILE A 148 -20.76 -10.73 1.66
CA ILE A 148 -20.74 -11.23 3.05
C ILE A 148 -19.49 -12.09 3.32
N PRO A 149 -19.14 -13.11 2.50
CA PRO A 149 -17.88 -13.84 2.64
C PRO A 149 -16.65 -12.94 2.68
N TRP A 150 -16.60 -11.92 1.84
CA TRP A 150 -15.51 -10.94 1.81
C TRP A 150 -15.42 -10.16 3.12
N ALA A 151 -16.53 -9.60 3.60
CA ALA A 151 -16.58 -8.88 4.86
C ALA A 151 -16.15 -9.77 6.03
N LEU A 152 -16.72 -10.97 6.14
CA LEU A 152 -16.43 -11.91 7.22
C LEU A 152 -14.98 -12.41 7.21
N SER A 153 -14.36 -12.54 6.03
CA SER A 153 -12.96 -12.93 5.92
C SER A 153 -12.00 -12.01 6.68
N ARG A 154 -12.33 -10.72 6.83
CA ARG A 154 -11.55 -9.74 7.61
C ARG A 154 -12.16 -9.47 8.98
N GLY A 155 -13.48 -9.42 9.07
CA GLY A 155 -14.19 -9.16 10.31
C GLY A 155 -13.91 -10.20 11.39
N ILE A 156 -13.99 -11.49 11.03
CA ILE A 156 -13.82 -12.58 12.00
C ILE A 156 -12.40 -12.60 12.60
N PRO A 157 -11.31 -12.59 11.82
CA PRO A 157 -9.97 -12.61 12.39
C PRO A 157 -9.65 -11.36 13.20
N VAL A 158 -10.07 -10.17 12.73
CA VAL A 158 -9.87 -8.91 13.46
C VAL A 158 -10.63 -8.93 14.78
N PHE A 159 -11.88 -9.41 14.80
CA PHE A 159 -12.66 -9.56 16.02
C PHE A 159 -11.99 -10.50 17.03
N ILE A 160 -11.59 -11.70 16.58
CA ILE A 160 -10.93 -12.68 17.44
C ILE A 160 -9.62 -12.11 18.00
N ALA A 161 -8.81 -11.48 17.14
CA ALA A 161 -7.57 -10.86 17.56
C ALA A 161 -7.84 -9.78 18.62
N LEU A 162 -8.67 -8.78 18.35
CA LEU A 162 -8.93 -7.68 19.29
C LEU A 162 -9.56 -8.15 20.60
N GLN A 163 -10.50 -9.10 20.55
CA GLN A 163 -11.22 -9.59 21.72
C GLN A 163 -10.36 -10.48 22.63
N PHE A 164 -9.53 -11.36 22.05
CA PHE A 164 -8.80 -12.39 22.80
C PHE A 164 -7.28 -12.18 22.83
N GLY A 165 -6.74 -11.35 21.94
CA GLY A 165 -5.30 -11.13 21.77
C GLY A 165 -4.68 -10.20 22.80
N GLY A 166 -5.46 -9.35 23.48
CA GLY A 166 -4.93 -8.33 24.40
C GLY A 166 -4.04 -8.91 25.52
N GLY A 167 -4.44 -10.05 26.10
CA GLY A 167 -3.66 -10.73 27.14
C GLY A 167 -2.33 -11.27 26.62
N LEU A 168 -2.36 -11.96 25.47
CA LEU A 168 -1.15 -12.49 24.82
C LEU A 168 -0.18 -11.36 24.45
N VAL A 169 -0.67 -10.29 23.82
CA VAL A 169 0.18 -9.19 23.38
C VAL A 169 0.78 -8.44 24.57
N THR A 170 0.04 -8.26 25.65
CA THR A 170 0.57 -7.62 26.87
C THR A 170 1.70 -8.43 27.50
N GLU A 171 1.57 -9.76 27.54
CA GLU A 171 2.65 -10.63 28.04
C GLU A 171 3.87 -10.61 27.12
N ILE A 172 3.66 -10.64 25.80
CA ILE A 172 4.72 -10.48 24.81
C ILE A 172 5.48 -9.17 25.03
N VAL A 173 4.77 -8.04 25.17
CA VAL A 173 5.37 -6.72 25.40
C VAL A 173 6.21 -6.70 26.67
N LYS A 174 5.68 -7.21 27.78
CA LYS A 174 6.42 -7.30 29.04
C LYS A 174 7.71 -8.09 28.88
N VAL A 175 7.68 -9.22 28.18
CA VAL A 175 8.86 -10.06 27.92
C VAL A 175 9.86 -9.34 27.01
N LEU A 176 9.40 -8.65 25.96
CA LEU A 176 10.28 -7.88 25.08
C LEU A 176 10.99 -6.75 25.84
N ASP A 177 10.28 -6.01 26.69
CA ASP A 177 10.84 -4.86 27.39
C ASP A 177 11.73 -5.24 28.58
N THR A 178 11.48 -6.39 29.23
CA THR A 178 12.25 -6.79 30.42
C THR A 178 13.34 -7.82 30.14
N LYS A 179 13.06 -8.83 29.30
CA LYS A 179 13.97 -9.97 29.09
C LYS A 179 14.69 -9.91 27.74
N MET A 180 14.10 -9.28 26.73
CA MET A 180 14.59 -9.33 25.35
C MET A 180 14.70 -7.94 24.71
N VAL A 181 15.33 -7.00 25.41
CA VAL A 181 15.53 -5.63 24.92
C VAL A 181 16.26 -5.60 23.58
N TRP A 182 17.22 -6.51 23.36
CA TRP A 182 17.93 -6.62 22.08
C TRP A 182 16.97 -6.94 20.92
N LEU A 183 15.95 -7.78 21.17
CA LEU A 183 14.94 -8.17 20.17
C LEU A 183 13.97 -7.02 19.93
N SER A 184 13.54 -6.32 20.99
CA SER A 184 12.70 -5.12 20.87
C SER A 184 13.38 -4.03 20.02
N ASN A 185 14.66 -3.77 20.27
CA ASN A 185 15.46 -2.83 19.48
C ASN A 185 15.68 -3.31 18.05
N GLY A 186 15.97 -4.60 17.85
CA GLY A 186 16.11 -5.19 16.52
C GLY A 186 14.83 -5.06 15.70
N LEU A 187 13.68 -5.29 16.34
CA LEU A 187 12.37 -5.20 15.72
C LEU A 187 11.96 -3.75 15.42
N ALA A 188 12.26 -2.80 16.31
CA ALA A 188 12.08 -1.38 16.04
C ALA A 188 12.93 -0.94 14.83
N THR A 189 14.18 -1.40 14.77
CA THR A 189 15.09 -1.11 13.66
C THR A 189 14.58 -1.74 12.36
N ALA A 190 14.13 -3.00 12.40
CA ALA A 190 13.52 -3.66 11.25
C ALA A 190 12.27 -2.92 10.77
N GLY A 191 11.39 -2.52 11.70
CA GLY A 191 10.19 -1.74 11.42
C GLY A 191 10.48 -0.41 10.73
N ALA A 192 11.55 0.27 11.14
CA ALA A 192 12.01 1.51 10.50
C ALA A 192 12.55 1.30 9.08
N LEU A 193 13.04 0.10 8.75
CA LEU A 193 13.59 -0.25 7.43
C LEU A 193 12.55 -0.85 6.47
N LEU A 194 11.38 -1.26 6.94
CA LEU A 194 10.32 -1.83 6.10
C LEU A 194 9.90 -0.95 4.90
N PRO A 195 9.80 0.39 5.01
CA PRO A 195 9.57 1.25 3.86
C PRO A 195 10.54 1.02 2.69
N ALA A 196 11.81 0.72 2.98
CA ALA A 196 12.81 0.45 1.93
C ALA A 196 12.48 -0.81 1.13
N VAL A 197 11.87 -1.82 1.77
CA VAL A 197 11.42 -3.05 1.10
C VAL A 197 10.29 -2.74 0.12
N GLY A 198 9.30 -1.93 0.51
CA GLY A 198 8.22 -1.51 -0.40
C GLY A 198 8.76 -0.76 -1.62
N PHE A 199 9.68 0.17 -1.43
CA PHE A 199 10.35 0.84 -2.56
C PHE A 199 11.13 -0.14 -3.44
N ALA A 200 11.81 -1.14 -2.88
CA ALA A 200 12.52 -2.15 -3.66
C ALA A 200 11.56 -3.00 -4.52
N ILE A 201 10.39 -3.35 -3.98
CA ILE A 201 9.34 -4.06 -4.70
C ILE A 201 8.81 -3.19 -5.84
N LEU A 202 8.48 -1.92 -5.58
CA LEU A 202 8.06 -0.97 -6.63
C LEU A 202 9.08 -0.86 -7.77
N LEU A 203 10.36 -0.69 -7.43
CA LEU A 203 11.43 -0.54 -8.43
C LEU A 203 11.66 -1.81 -9.25
N ARG A 204 11.29 -2.98 -8.72
CA ARG A 204 11.33 -4.23 -9.47
C ARG A 204 10.26 -4.30 -10.57
N TYR A 205 9.09 -3.72 -10.32
CA TYR A 205 8.00 -3.66 -11.31
C TYR A 205 8.19 -2.54 -12.33
N LEU A 206 8.85 -1.45 -11.97
CA LEU A 206 9.14 -0.36 -12.88
C LEU A 206 10.29 -0.73 -13.86
N PRO A 207 10.27 -0.25 -15.11
CA PRO A 207 11.35 -0.48 -16.09
C PRO A 207 12.58 0.40 -15.80
N VAL A 208 13.13 0.29 -14.58
CA VAL A 208 14.23 1.10 -14.07
C VAL A 208 15.47 0.97 -14.95
N LYS A 209 15.72 -0.20 -15.55
CA LYS A 209 16.85 -0.41 -16.47
C LYS A 209 16.79 0.49 -17.70
N LYS A 210 15.60 0.78 -18.23
CA LYS A 210 15.40 1.66 -19.40
C LYS A 210 15.51 3.14 -19.04
N HIS A 211 15.11 3.51 -17.81
CA HIS A 211 14.98 4.89 -17.37
C HIS A 211 15.85 5.22 -16.14
N PHE A 212 17.03 4.60 -16.04
CA PHE A 212 17.89 4.71 -14.86
C PHE A 212 18.35 6.15 -14.56
N ALA A 213 18.59 6.94 -15.62
CA ALA A 213 18.97 8.34 -15.49
C ALA A 213 17.91 9.18 -14.75
N TYR A 214 16.61 8.90 -14.97
CA TYR A 214 15.53 9.62 -14.28
C TYR A 214 15.46 9.27 -12.80
N LEU A 215 15.79 8.02 -12.44
CA LEU A 215 15.85 7.59 -11.04
C LEU A 215 17.00 8.28 -10.29
N ILE A 216 18.21 8.34 -10.89
CA ILE A 216 19.34 9.06 -10.30
C ILE A 216 19.05 10.55 -10.16
N LEU A 217 18.44 11.16 -11.18
CA LEU A 217 18.09 12.57 -11.17
C LEU A 217 17.10 12.89 -10.04
N GLY A 218 16.02 12.11 -9.93
CA GLY A 218 15.03 12.27 -8.86
C GLY A 218 15.64 12.08 -7.47
N PHE A 219 16.50 11.08 -7.30
CA PHE A 219 17.22 10.84 -6.05
C PHE A 219 18.14 12.01 -5.68
N THR A 220 18.98 12.46 -6.63
CA THR A 220 19.96 13.54 -6.41
C THR A 220 19.25 14.85 -6.07
N LEU A 221 18.19 15.21 -6.80
CA LEU A 221 17.42 16.41 -6.54
C LEU A 221 16.75 16.37 -5.17
N THR A 222 16.15 15.22 -4.81
CA THR A 222 15.52 15.01 -3.50
C THR A 222 16.56 15.12 -2.37
N ALA A 223 17.74 14.52 -2.53
CA ALA A 223 18.81 14.58 -1.54
C ALA A 223 19.33 16.01 -1.31
N LEU A 224 19.53 16.78 -2.39
CA LEU A 224 19.96 18.17 -2.32
C LEU A 224 18.92 19.04 -1.61
N LEU A 225 17.65 18.97 -2.02
CA LEU A 225 16.57 19.75 -1.41
C LEU A 225 16.36 19.37 0.07
N THR A 226 16.42 18.08 0.40
CA THR A 226 16.28 17.60 1.78
C THR A 226 17.39 18.17 2.66
N THR A 227 18.63 18.17 2.18
CA THR A 227 19.78 18.73 2.91
C THR A 227 19.60 20.24 3.16
N VAL A 228 19.22 20.99 2.12
CA VAL A 228 18.99 22.45 2.23
C VAL A 228 17.89 22.76 3.24
N PHE A 229 16.72 22.13 3.14
CA PHE A 229 15.60 22.40 4.04
C PHE A 229 15.90 21.97 5.49
N THR A 230 16.62 20.87 5.68
CA THR A 230 17.05 20.43 7.02
C THR A 230 18.00 21.45 7.65
N ASN A 231 18.96 21.97 6.88
CA ASN A 231 19.88 23.00 7.36
C ASN A 231 19.14 24.31 7.69
N VAL A 232 18.20 24.75 6.84
CA VAL A 232 17.36 25.93 7.09
C VAL A 232 16.50 25.75 8.34
N GLN A 233 15.91 24.57 8.54
CA GLN A 233 15.15 24.25 9.74
C GLN A 233 16.02 24.30 11.01
N THR A 234 17.24 23.75 10.94
CA THR A 234 18.19 23.74 12.06
C THR A 234 18.65 25.17 12.41
N LEU A 235 18.90 26.00 11.40
CA LEU A 235 19.22 27.42 11.60
C LEU A 235 18.04 28.18 12.21
N GLY A 236 16.84 27.98 11.67
CA GLY A 236 15.62 28.63 12.15
C GLY A 236 15.27 28.28 13.59
N THR A 237 15.36 27.00 13.96
CA THR A 237 15.16 26.55 15.36
C THR A 237 16.23 27.09 16.30
N SER A 238 17.48 27.25 15.84
CA SER A 238 18.54 27.87 16.62
C SER A 238 18.31 29.37 16.82
N MET A 239 17.84 30.08 15.79
CA MET A 239 17.48 31.51 15.89
C MET A 239 16.26 31.75 16.78
N ALA A 240 15.27 30.87 16.74
CA ALA A 240 14.10 30.92 17.62
C ALA A 240 14.48 30.78 19.12
N LYS A 241 15.56 30.06 19.43
CA LYS A 241 16.09 29.97 20.80
C LYS A 241 16.81 31.23 21.28
N VAL A 242 17.32 32.05 20.35
CA VAL A 242 18.07 33.29 20.66
C VAL A 242 17.16 34.52 20.71
N SER A 243 16.09 34.54 19.91
CA SER A 243 15.12 35.63 19.85
C SER A 243 13.71 35.12 20.11
N ASN A 244 13.13 35.49 21.26
CA ASN A 244 11.73 35.18 21.59
C ASN A 244 10.71 35.86 20.66
N SER A 245 11.13 36.85 19.86
CA SER A 245 10.28 37.49 18.84
C SER A 245 10.30 36.74 17.50
N PHE A 246 11.13 35.72 17.34
CA PHE A 246 11.26 34.96 16.10
C PHE A 246 10.25 33.79 16.09
N SER A 247 9.05 34.05 15.57
CA SER A 247 7.92 33.10 15.55
C SER A 247 7.81 32.25 14.28
N ASN A 248 8.80 32.28 13.38
CA ASN A 248 8.72 31.56 12.11
C ASN A 248 9.01 30.06 12.30
N ASN A 249 8.01 29.23 11.97
CA ASN A 249 8.15 27.78 11.94
C ASN A 249 8.73 27.35 10.59
N PHE A 250 9.98 26.92 10.58
CA PHE A 250 10.56 26.27 9.41
C PHE A 250 10.21 24.79 9.43
N THR A 251 9.44 24.35 8.44
CA THR A 251 9.10 22.96 8.24
C THR A 251 10.16 22.27 7.40
N ALA A 252 10.31 20.96 7.60
CA ALA A 252 11.05 20.12 6.67
C ALA A 252 10.43 20.20 5.27
N LEU A 253 11.19 19.80 4.26
CA LEU A 253 10.76 19.78 2.86
C LEU A 253 9.46 18.96 2.73
N PRO A 254 8.37 19.55 2.20
CA PRO A 254 7.14 18.80 2.00
C PRO A 254 7.34 17.76 0.90
N MET A 255 7.13 16.47 1.23
CA MET A 255 7.22 15.36 0.27
C MET A 255 6.33 15.57 -0.97
N VAL A 256 5.17 16.22 -0.80
CA VAL A 256 4.26 16.60 -1.88
C VAL A 256 4.91 17.56 -2.88
N ALA A 257 5.75 18.49 -2.42
CA ALA A 257 6.44 19.42 -3.32
C ALA A 257 7.44 18.66 -4.22
N ILE A 258 8.16 17.69 -3.66
CA ILE A 258 9.07 16.83 -4.43
C ILE A 258 8.30 16.03 -5.46
N SER A 259 7.17 15.42 -5.06
CA SER A 259 6.36 14.62 -5.99
C SER A 259 5.80 15.46 -7.14
N LEU A 260 5.39 16.72 -6.88
CA LEU A 260 4.92 17.64 -7.92
C LEU A 260 6.03 18.06 -8.89
N ILE A 261 7.25 18.29 -8.39
CA ILE A 261 8.41 18.57 -9.25
C ILE A 261 8.71 17.36 -10.14
N GLY A 262 8.78 16.16 -9.54
CA GLY A 262 9.00 14.91 -10.29
C GLY A 262 7.91 14.65 -11.33
N PHE A 263 6.64 14.86 -10.97
CA PHE A 263 5.50 14.74 -11.88
C PHE A 263 5.59 15.75 -13.04
N SER A 264 6.02 16.98 -12.78
CA SER A 264 6.21 18.00 -13.83
C SER A 264 7.29 17.58 -14.84
N PHE A 265 8.40 17.02 -14.36
CA PHE A 265 9.43 16.46 -15.24
C PHE A 265 8.93 15.25 -16.03
N ALA A 266 8.18 14.34 -15.39
CA ALA A 266 7.60 13.18 -16.04
C ALA A 266 6.59 13.57 -17.14
N LEU A 267 5.73 14.56 -16.88
CA LEU A 267 4.79 15.09 -17.87
C LEU A 267 5.52 15.69 -19.08
N ASN A 268 6.61 16.43 -18.86
CA ASN A 268 7.38 17.01 -19.94
C ASN A 268 8.12 15.95 -20.76
N ALA A 269 8.65 14.90 -20.13
CA ALA A 269 9.25 13.77 -20.83
C ALA A 269 8.20 13.00 -21.64
N TYR A 270 7.04 12.72 -21.05
CA TYR A 270 5.93 12.03 -21.72
C TYR A 270 5.45 12.79 -22.97
N LYS A 271 5.27 14.12 -22.88
CA LYS A 271 4.88 14.94 -24.04
C LYS A 271 5.92 14.92 -25.17
N ARG A 272 7.21 14.81 -24.84
CA ARG A 272 8.29 14.71 -25.85
C ARG A 272 8.31 13.35 -26.54
N ASP A 273 8.07 12.27 -25.80
CA ASP A 273 8.01 10.93 -26.39
C ASP A 273 6.74 10.74 -27.24
N VAL A 274 5.58 11.25 -26.79
CA VAL A 274 4.33 11.21 -27.57
C VAL A 274 4.39 12.16 -28.77
N GLY A 275 5.03 13.34 -28.64
CA GLY A 275 5.22 14.27 -29.75
C GLY A 275 6.21 13.80 -30.83
N ASN A 276 7.02 12.79 -30.53
CA ASN A 276 7.99 12.17 -31.45
C ASN A 276 7.48 10.85 -32.06
N LEU A 277 6.21 10.46 -31.85
CA LEU A 277 5.61 9.37 -32.61
C LEU A 277 5.53 9.79 -34.08
N PRO A 278 5.98 8.96 -35.04
CA PRO A 278 5.87 9.30 -36.45
C PRO A 278 4.40 9.50 -36.79
N SER A 279 4.00 10.74 -37.09
CA SER A 279 2.73 11.04 -37.70
C SER A 279 2.67 10.29 -39.03
N SER A 280 1.77 9.32 -39.13
CA SER A 280 1.45 8.60 -40.37
C SER A 280 0.70 9.52 -41.35
N THR A 281 1.34 10.63 -41.73
CA THR A 281 0.83 11.58 -42.73
C THR A 281 2.00 12.38 -43.29
N ASP A 282 2.94 11.70 -43.95
CA ASP A 282 3.90 12.34 -44.88
C ASP A 282 4.54 11.29 -45.79
N SER A 283 3.72 10.66 -46.64
CA SER A 283 4.21 9.97 -47.85
C SER A 283 3.08 9.78 -48.89
N GLN A 284 2.49 10.88 -49.36
CA GLN A 284 1.79 10.87 -50.66
C GLN A 284 2.21 12.08 -51.48
N GLN A 285 3.38 12.00 -52.10
CA GLN A 285 3.63 12.63 -53.40
C GLN A 285 4.94 12.12 -54.00
N ASN A 286 4.83 11.10 -54.86
CA ASN A 286 5.39 11.03 -56.23
C ASN A 286 5.53 9.56 -56.68
N GLY A 287 5.06 9.30 -57.91
CA GLY A 287 4.93 7.97 -58.53
C GLY A 287 6.23 7.36 -59.08
N PRO A 288 6.15 6.35 -59.98
CA PRO A 288 6.67 5.00 -59.68
C PRO A 288 7.97 4.63 -60.43
N SER A 289 8.85 3.84 -59.81
CA SER A 289 9.82 2.96 -60.49
C SER A 289 10.30 1.84 -59.54
N GLN A 290 10.14 0.58 -59.95
CA GLN A 290 10.78 -0.64 -59.39
C GLN A 290 12.20 -0.83 -60.01
N PRO A 291 12.97 -1.89 -59.71
CA PRO A 291 13.38 -2.50 -58.41
C PRO A 291 14.90 -2.87 -58.38
N GLU A 292 15.53 -3.08 -57.22
CA GLU A 292 16.75 -3.95 -57.02
C GLU A 292 17.15 -3.96 -55.52
N GLN A 293 16.89 -5.03 -54.77
CA GLN A 293 17.74 -6.19 -54.41
C GLN A 293 18.87 -5.98 -53.36
N SER A 294 18.78 -6.81 -52.31
CA SER A 294 19.84 -7.35 -51.41
C SER A 294 20.52 -6.35 -50.43
N GLU A 295 20.79 -6.64 -49.15
CA GLU A 295 21.09 -7.89 -48.45
C GLU A 295 20.52 -7.96 -47.02
N GLN A 296 20.26 -9.19 -46.58
CA GLN A 296 19.90 -9.62 -45.24
C GLN A 296 21.08 -9.58 -44.25
N LYS A 297 20.76 -9.15 -43.02
CA LYS A 297 21.17 -9.84 -41.76
C LYS A 297 20.16 -9.37 -40.69
N ASN A 298 19.04 -10.08 -40.46
CA ASN A 298 18.91 -11.25 -39.58
C ASN A 298 19.93 -11.20 -38.43
N THR A 299 19.54 -11.13 -37.16
CA THR A 299 18.63 -12.04 -36.46
C THR A 299 18.40 -11.42 -35.08
N LYS A 300 17.13 -11.26 -34.63
CA LYS A 300 16.47 -12.13 -33.63
C LYS A 300 16.84 -11.77 -32.18
N ASP A 301 15.95 -11.70 -31.19
CA ASP A 301 14.65 -12.34 -30.94
C ASP A 301 13.84 -11.35 -30.07
N GLU A 302 12.62 -10.97 -30.42
CA GLU A 302 11.34 -11.71 -30.49
C GLU A 302 10.44 -11.27 -29.34
N ASP A 303 9.34 -10.64 -29.78
CA ASP A 303 8.18 -10.26 -29.02
C ASP A 303 7.52 -11.52 -28.43
N GLY A 304 7.32 -11.51 -27.12
CA GLY A 304 6.56 -12.54 -26.42
C GLY A 304 5.07 -12.28 -26.56
N GLU A 305 4.50 -12.58 -27.71
CA GLU A 305 3.06 -12.76 -27.87
C GLU A 305 2.74 -14.24 -27.63
N ILE A 306 1.84 -14.49 -26.68
CA ILE A 306 1.40 -15.83 -26.28
C ILE A 306 0.18 -16.15 -27.13
N ASP A 307 0.37 -16.95 -28.17
CA ASP A 307 -0.75 -17.65 -28.81
C ASP A 307 -1.15 -18.84 -27.93
N GLY A 308 -2.41 -18.83 -27.53
CA GLY A 308 -3.06 -19.91 -26.81
C GLY A 308 -3.57 -20.94 -27.80
N ASP A 309 -3.04 -22.16 -27.72
CA ASP A 309 -3.61 -23.32 -28.38
C ASP A 309 -4.80 -23.83 -27.54
N GLU A 310 -5.98 -23.82 -28.17
CA GLU A 310 -7.12 -24.67 -27.85
C GLU A 310 -6.75 -26.13 -28.14
N ASP A 311 -6.93 -27.01 -27.15
CA ASP A 311 -7.47 -28.38 -27.27
C ASP A 311 -7.62 -29.03 -25.88
#